data_AF-A0A0F6RNA3-F1
#
_entry.id   AF-A0A0F6RNA3-F1
#
_cell.length_a   1.000
_cell.length_b   1.000
_cell.length_c   1.000
_cell.angle_alpha   90.00
_cell.angle_beta   90.00
_cell.angle_gamma   90.00
#
_symmetry.space_group_name_H-M   'P 1'
#
loop_
_entity.id
_entity.type
_entity.pdbx_description
1 polymer ?
#
loop_
_entity_poly.entity_id
_entity_poly.type
_entity_poly.pdbx_seq_one_letter_code
_entity_poly.pdbx_strand_id
1 'polypeptide(L)' 'MKPYSLDLRQKIIETYEENNLSQRELAKRFRVALSFIQKLIKQWRETGNLNP' A
#
# COMPACT_ATOMS: atom_id res chain seq x y z
N MET A 1 8.00 6.63 -15.61
CA MET A 1 7.95 6.45 -14.14
C MET A 1 8.08 4.95 -13.88
N LYS A 2 9.15 4.50 -13.19
CA LYS A 2 9.28 3.06 -12.88
C LYS A 2 8.19 2.69 -11.86
N PRO A 3 7.48 1.56 -12.01
CA PRO A 3 6.55 1.13 -10.99
C PRO A 3 7.31 1.01 -9.66
N TYR A 4 6.69 1.45 -8.57
CA TYR A 4 7.22 1.17 -7.24
C TYR A 4 7.49 -0.33 -7.13
N SER A 5 8.67 -0.70 -6.61
CA SER A 5 9.08 -2.10 -6.46
C SER A 5 7.98 -2.89 -5.74
N LEU A 6 7.79 -4.15 -6.15
CA LEU A 6 6.82 -5.05 -5.51
C LEU A 6 7.07 -5.14 -4.00
N ASP A 7 8.33 -5.08 -3.58
CA ASP A 7 8.75 -5.01 -2.17
C ASP A 7 8.10 -3.86 -1.39
N LEU A 8 7.94 -2.68 -2.01
CA LEU A 8 7.31 -1.54 -1.34
C LEU A 8 5.81 -1.79 -1.14
N ARG A 9 5.13 -2.31 -2.17
CA ARG A 9 3.70 -2.62 -2.12
C ARG A 9 3.42 -3.70 -1.07
N GLN A 10 4.26 -4.73 -1.04
CA GLN A 10 4.17 -5.82 -0.08
C GLN A 10 4.37 -5.31 1.35
N LYS A 11 5.44 -4.55 1.64
CA LYS A 11 5.66 -3.97 2.97
C LYS A 11 4.51 -3.07 3.44
N ILE A 12 3.88 -2.32 2.52
CA ILE A 12 2.73 -1.49 2.86
C ILE A 12 1.55 -2.36 3.31
N ILE A 13 1.27 -3.45 2.60
CA ILE A 13 0.17 -4.36 2.95
C ILE A 13 0.46 -5.14 4.22
N GLU A 14 1.66 -5.68 4.40
CA GLU A 14 2.07 -6.34 5.64
C GLU A 14 1.88 -5.38 6.83
N THR A 15 2.34 -4.12 6.70
CA THR A 15 2.17 -3.11 7.77
C THR A 15 0.70 -2.76 8.00
N TYR A 16 -0.14 -2.82 6.96
CA TYR A 16 -1.58 -2.57 7.04
C TYR A 16 -2.34 -3.73 7.70
N GLU A 17 -1.90 -4.97 7.48
CA GLU A 17 -2.48 -6.16 8.12
C GLU A 17 -2.03 -6.30 9.58
N GLU A 18 -0.76 -5.99 9.87
CA GLU A 18 -0.17 -6.12 11.22
C GLU A 18 -0.61 -5.02 12.19
N ASN A 19 -1.08 -3.86 11.71
CA ASN A 19 -1.42 -2.74 12.58
C ASN A 19 -2.75 -2.07 12.22
N ASN A 20 -3.48 -1.62 13.24
CA ASN A 20 -4.64 -0.72 13.12
C ASN A 20 -4.26 0.72 12.68
N LEU A 21 -3.24 0.88 11.83
CA LEU A 21 -2.84 2.18 11.31
C LEU A 21 -3.82 2.65 10.24
N SER A 22 -4.17 3.94 10.30
CA SER A 22 -4.96 4.54 9.25
C SER A 22 -4.18 4.63 7.94
N GLN A 23 -4.89 4.63 6.80
CA GLN A 23 -4.27 4.80 5.48
C GLN A 23 -3.45 6.11 5.37
N ARG A 24 -3.81 7.13 6.15
CA ARG A 24 -3.07 8.40 6.23
C ARG A 24 -1.73 8.25 6.94
N GLU A 25 -1.66 7.45 7.99
CA GLU A 25 -0.40 7.17 8.69
C GLU A 25 0.51 6.31 7.84
N LEU A 26 -0.03 5.31 7.11
CA LEU A 26 0.72 4.54 6.13
C LEU A 26 1.33 5.45 5.05
N ALA A 27 0.54 6.37 4.49
CA ALA A 27 1.03 7.33 3.49
C ALA A 27 2.22 8.17 4.03
N LYS A 28 2.12 8.66 5.28
CA LYS A 28 3.21 9.40 5.93
C LYS A 28 4.44 8.53 6.19
N ARG A 29 4.24 7.31 6.71
CA ARG A 29 5.32 6.35 7.06
C ARG A 29 6.13 5.96 5.83
N PHE A 30 5.45 5.64 4.74
CA PHE A 30 6.08 5.23 3.48
C PHE A 30 6.42 6.41 2.56
N ARG A 31 6.12 7.64 2.97
CA ARG A 31 6.34 8.87 2.19
C ARG A 31 5.75 8.80 0.78
N VAL A 32 4.55 8.23 0.67
CA VAL A 32 3.80 8.08 -0.57
C VAL A 32 2.49 8.87 -0.50
N ALA A 33 1.89 9.14 -1.66
CA ALA A 33 0.59 9.79 -1.72
C ALA A 33 -0.50 8.92 -1.07
N LEU A 34 -1.46 9.55 -0.36
CA LEU A 34 -2.62 8.85 0.19
C LEU A 34 -3.43 8.13 -0.91
N SER A 35 -3.56 8.75 -2.08
CA SER A 35 -4.24 8.17 -3.24
C SER A 35 -3.57 6.89 -3.72
N PHE A 36 -2.25 6.76 -3.57
CA PHE A 36 -1.53 5.53 -3.89
C PHE A 36 -1.87 4.41 -2.90
N ILE A 37 -1.86 4.70 -1.60
CA ILE A 37 -2.27 3.75 -0.56
C ILE A 37 -3.72 3.29 -0.76
N GLN A 38 -4.64 4.22 -1.01
CA GLN A 38 -6.05 3.92 -1.28
C GLN A 38 -6.23 2.97 -2.46
N LYS A 39 -5.56 3.26 -3.59
CA LYS A 39 -5.60 2.41 -4.78
C LYS A 39 -5.01 1.02 -4.50
N LEU A 40 -3.87 0.97 -3.81
CA LEU A 40 -3.19 -0.28 -3.48
C LEU A 40 -4.05 -1.18 -2.58
N ILE A 41 -4.64 -0.62 -1.52
CA ILE A 41 -5.51 -1.38 -0.60
C ILE A 41 -6.78 -1.83 -1.31
N LYS A 42 -7.37 -0.97 -2.15
CA LYS A 42 -8.55 -1.34 -2.95
C LYS A 42 -8.22 -2.53 -3.86
N GLN A 43 -7.14 -2.42 -4.63
CA GLN A 43 -6.69 -3.48 -5.53
C GLN A 43 -6.41 -4.78 -4.78
N TRP A 44 -5.71 -4.70 -3.64
CA TRP A 44 -5.41 -5.87 -2.82
C TRP A 44 -6.66 -6.55 -2.28
N ARG A 45 -7.66 -5.79 -1.81
CA ARG A 45 -8.95 -6.35 -1.37
C ARG A 45 -9.76 -6.98 -2.50
N GLU A 46 -9.69 -6.43 -3.70
CA GLU A 46 -10.47 -6.90 -4.85
C GLU A 46 -9.84 -8.11 -5.54
N THR A 47 -8.51 -8.16 -5.60
CA THR A 47 -7.78 -9.13 -6.46
C THR A 47 -6.82 -10.04 -5.72
N GLY A 48 -6.49 -9.73 -4.45
CA GLY A 48 -5.41 -10.38 -3.71
C GLY A 48 -4.02 -10.20 -4.34
N ASN A 49 -3.90 -9.42 -5.40
CA ASN A 49 -2.70 -9.31 -6.22
C ASN A 49 -2.06 -7.91 -6.12
N LEU A 50 -0.75 -7.89 -5.92
CA LEU A 50 0.05 -6.66 -5.77
C LEU A 50 0.80 -6.26 -7.05
N ASN A 51 0.67 -7.06 -8.11
CA ASN A 51 1.26 -6.75 -9.41
C ASN A 51 0.57 -5.54 -10.09
N PRO A 52 1.33 -4.71 -10.82
CA PRO A 52 0.79 -3.59 -11.59
C PRO A 52 -0.17 -4.02 -12.70
#